data_AF-W7E3U7-F1
#
_entry.id   AF-W7E3U7-F1
#
_cell.length_a   1.000
_cell.length_b   1.000
_cell.length_c   1.000
_cell.angle_alpha   90.00
_cell.angle_beta   90.00
_cell.angle_gamma   90.00
#
_symmetry.space_group_name_H-M   'P 1'
#
loop_
_entity.id
_entity.type
_entity.pdbx_description
1 polymer ?
#
loop_
_entity_poly.entity_id
_entity_poly.type
_entity_poly.pdbx_seq_one_letter_code
_entity_poly.pdbx_strand_id
1 'polypeptide(L)'
;MAPTFADFIQSPQFTFFVGQEGKPVVVHAAAVAATSPQLDALVSGGMQESETRCARIEDVRVDDFIRFCEYTYRGDYTVPPWEKVLLGPSYVPGKNEQNDDNGVAPVWDEFPAAQEPPSMECYPQEAPACEEPAAQP
;
A
#
# COMPACT_ATOMS: atom_id res chain seq x y z
N MET A 1 4.86 -8.87 -23.32
CA MET A 1 3.47 -8.90 -23.83
C MET A 1 2.56 -8.75 -22.63
N ALA A 2 1.49 -7.96 -22.73
CA ALA A 2 0.48 -7.94 -21.67
C ALA A 2 -0.23 -9.31 -21.63
N PRO A 3 -0.52 -9.86 -20.45
CA PRO A 3 -1.25 -11.10 -20.32
C PRO A 3 -2.67 -10.97 -20.89
N THR A 4 -3.15 -12.01 -21.54
CA THR A 4 -4.52 -12.09 -22.03
C THR A 4 -5.45 -12.56 -20.91
N PHE A 5 -6.76 -12.37 -21.09
CA PHE A 5 -7.74 -12.88 -20.13
C PHE A 5 -7.68 -14.41 -19.98
N ALA A 6 -7.37 -15.14 -21.06
CA ALA A 6 -7.18 -16.59 -21.00
C ALA A 6 -5.99 -16.97 -20.10
N ASP A 7 -4.90 -16.20 -20.15
CA ASP A 7 -3.73 -16.41 -19.29
C ASP A 7 -4.08 -16.22 -17.81
N PHE A 8 -4.96 -15.26 -17.48
CA PHE A 8 -5.45 -15.09 -16.12
C PHE A 8 -6.20 -16.33 -15.62
N ILE A 9 -7.21 -16.79 -16.35
CA ILE A 9 -8.07 -17.91 -15.90
C ILE A 9 -7.35 -19.26 -15.88
N GLN A 10 -6.31 -19.44 -16.70
CA GLN A 10 -5.51 -20.66 -16.71
C GLN A 10 -4.34 -20.62 -15.70
N SER A 11 -4.04 -19.47 -15.11
CA SER A 11 -2.95 -19.34 -14.15
C SER A 11 -3.27 -20.04 -12.81
N PRO A 12 -2.24 -20.40 -12.02
CA PRO A 12 -2.45 -20.95 -10.69
C PRO A 12 -3.26 -20.01 -9.80
N GLN A 13 -4.03 -20.60 -8.89
CA GLN A 13 -4.77 -19.85 -7.88
C GLN A 13 -3.87 -19.52 -6.68
N PHE A 14 -4.16 -18.40 -6.04
CA PHE A 14 -3.49 -17.88 -4.87
C PHE A 14 -4.54 -17.47 -3.84
N THR A 15 -4.31 -17.84 -2.57
CA THR A 15 -5.27 -17.60 -1.49
C THR A 15 -4.80 -16.47 -0.58
N PHE A 16 -5.58 -15.40 -0.51
CA PHE A 16 -5.36 -14.31 0.44
C PHE A 16 -6.24 -14.52 1.68
N PHE A 17 -5.64 -14.48 2.86
CA PHE A 17 -6.36 -14.45 4.14
C PHE A 17 -6.48 -13.00 4.58
N VAL A 18 -7.68 -12.41 4.42
CA VAL A 18 -7.90 -10.97 4.51
C VAL A 18 -8.64 -10.58 5.78
N GLY A 19 -8.23 -9.47 6.38
CA GLY A 19 -8.76 -8.93 7.62
C GLY A 19 -8.26 -9.68 8.84
N GLN A 20 -8.56 -9.14 10.03
CA GLN A 20 -8.17 -9.75 11.32
C GLN A 20 -8.73 -11.16 11.50
N GLU A 21 -9.90 -11.46 10.91
CA GLU A 21 -10.51 -12.79 10.94
C GLU A 21 -9.85 -13.77 9.97
N GLY A 22 -8.96 -13.30 9.09
CA GLY A 22 -8.27 -14.14 8.11
C GLY A 22 -9.22 -14.79 7.10
N LYS A 23 -10.19 -14.04 6.57
CA LYS A 23 -11.17 -14.57 5.63
C LYS A 23 -10.48 -14.97 4.31
N PRO A 24 -10.62 -16.22 3.84
CA PRO A 24 -9.96 -16.66 2.62
C PRO A 24 -10.65 -16.08 1.37
N VAL A 25 -9.84 -15.53 0.47
CA VAL A 25 -10.23 -15.04 -0.86
C VAL A 25 -9.28 -15.63 -1.89
N VAL A 26 -9.82 -16.37 -2.86
CA VAL A 26 -9.02 -17.07 -3.89
C VAL A 26 -9.06 -16.30 -5.20
N VAL A 27 -7.90 -16.03 -5.79
CA VAL A 27 -7.73 -15.29 -7.05
C VAL A 27 -6.64 -15.90 -7.92
N HIS A 28 -6.67 -15.60 -9.21
CA HIS A 28 -5.66 -16.06 -10.16
C HIS A 28 -4.37 -15.25 -10.01
N ALA A 29 -3.24 -15.94 -9.84
CA ALA A 29 -1.94 -15.33 -9.58
C ALA A 29 -1.53 -14.35 -10.69
N ALA A 30 -1.79 -14.69 -11.96
CA ALA A 30 -1.44 -13.82 -13.07
C ALA A 30 -2.24 -12.50 -13.09
N ALA A 31 -3.50 -12.51 -12.62
CA ALA A 31 -4.30 -11.29 -12.50
C ALA A 31 -3.72 -10.36 -11.43
N VAL A 32 -3.26 -10.92 -10.31
CA VAL A 32 -2.63 -10.16 -9.23
C VAL A 32 -1.25 -9.64 -9.65
N ALA A 33 -0.42 -10.48 -10.27
CA ALA A 33 0.90 -10.11 -10.78
C ALA A 33 0.85 -8.96 -11.78
N ALA A 34 -0.18 -8.91 -12.64
CA ALA A 34 -0.34 -7.85 -13.63
C ALA A 34 -0.58 -6.45 -13.01
N THR A 35 -0.99 -6.38 -11.74
CA THR A 35 -1.30 -5.09 -11.09
C THR A 35 -0.07 -4.30 -10.65
N SER A 36 0.98 -4.98 -10.18
CA SER A 36 2.23 -4.33 -9.76
C SER A 36 3.40 -5.31 -9.66
N PRO A 37 4.65 -4.85 -9.85
CA PRO A 37 5.83 -5.70 -9.67
C PRO A 37 5.96 -6.34 -8.29
N GLN A 38 5.53 -5.64 -7.24
CA GLN A 38 5.59 -6.12 -5.86
C GLN A 38 4.61 -7.29 -5.64
N LEU A 39 3.42 -7.20 -6.23
CA LEU A 39 2.43 -8.26 -6.16
C LEU A 39 2.80 -9.45 -7.05
N ASP A 40 3.49 -9.23 -8.18
CA ASP A 40 4.10 -10.32 -8.93
C ASP A 40 5.17 -11.05 -8.12
N ALA A 41 6.05 -10.32 -7.42
CA ALA A 41 7.01 -10.92 -6.51
C ALA A 41 6.33 -11.71 -5.37
N LEU A 42 5.20 -11.21 -4.84
CA LEU A 42 4.44 -11.92 -3.80
C LEU A 42 3.88 -13.27 -4.29
N VAL A 43 3.34 -13.32 -5.50
CA VAL A 43 2.63 -14.51 -6.01
C VAL A 43 3.50 -15.44 -6.86
N SER A 44 4.64 -14.94 -7.37
CA SER A 44 5.55 -15.66 -8.28
C SER A 44 7.03 -15.59 -7.88
N GLY A 45 7.43 -14.72 -6.95
CA GLY A 45 8.82 -14.30 -6.75
C GLY A 45 9.71 -15.19 -5.88
N GLY A 46 9.30 -16.42 -5.56
CA GLY A 46 10.11 -17.37 -4.79
C GLY A 46 10.16 -17.09 -3.27
N MET A 47 9.30 -16.21 -2.77
CA MET A 47 9.07 -16.03 -1.33
C MET A 47 8.21 -17.18 -0.78
N GLN A 48 8.19 -17.36 0.54
CA GLN A 48 7.40 -18.40 1.21
C GLN A 48 5.93 -18.38 0.74
N GLU A 49 5.34 -17.19 0.62
CA GLU A 49 3.97 -16.99 0.18
C GLU A 49 3.72 -17.49 -1.26
N SER A 50 4.69 -17.30 -2.15
CA SER A 50 4.60 -17.79 -3.54
C SER A 50 4.69 -19.31 -3.63
N GLU A 51 5.45 -19.93 -2.73
CA GLU A 51 5.59 -21.39 -2.64
C GLU A 51 4.35 -22.05 -2.02
N THR A 52 3.85 -21.49 -0.93
CA THR A 52 2.63 -21.98 -0.25
C THR A 52 1.34 -21.58 -0.98
N ARG A 53 1.43 -20.66 -1.95
CA ARG A 53 0.31 -20.07 -2.69
C ARG A 53 -0.69 -19.37 -1.77
N CYS A 54 -0.21 -18.79 -0.68
CA CYS A 54 -1.05 -18.01 0.21
C CYS A 54 -0.32 -16.87 0.91
N ALA A 55 -1.06 -15.80 1.20
CA ALA A 55 -0.57 -14.64 1.95
C ALA A 55 -1.64 -14.15 2.92
N ARG A 56 -1.22 -13.52 4.02
CA ARG A 56 -2.13 -12.95 5.02
C ARG A 56 -2.04 -11.42 5.00
N ILE A 57 -3.20 -10.76 4.97
CA ILE A 57 -3.33 -9.31 4.92
C ILE A 57 -4.35 -8.89 5.99
N GLU A 58 -3.87 -8.53 7.18
CA GLU A 58 -4.74 -8.26 8.34
C GLU A 58 -5.31 -6.84 8.35
N ASP A 59 -4.57 -5.89 7.77
CA ASP A 59 -4.87 -4.45 7.83
C ASP A 59 -5.90 -3.98 6.79
N VAL A 60 -6.37 -4.88 5.93
CA VAL A 60 -7.30 -4.55 4.84
C VAL A 60 -8.66 -5.18 5.14
N ARG A 61 -9.72 -4.38 5.02
CA ARG A 61 -11.09 -4.88 5.12
C ARG A 61 -11.38 -5.77 3.92
N VAL A 62 -12.13 -6.84 4.14
CA VAL A 62 -12.49 -7.79 3.08
C VAL A 62 -13.14 -7.07 1.89
N ASP A 63 -14.08 -6.15 2.13
CA ASP A 63 -14.78 -5.43 1.05
C ASP A 63 -13.83 -4.58 0.19
N ASP A 64 -12.80 -4.00 0.78
CA ASP A 64 -11.80 -3.22 0.05
C ASP A 64 -10.91 -4.14 -0.79
N PHE A 65 -10.57 -5.32 -0.26
CA PHE A 65 -9.84 -6.33 -1.03
C PHE A 65 -10.67 -6.92 -2.18
N ILE A 66 -11.98 -7.10 -2.01
CA ILE A 66 -12.86 -7.53 -3.11
C ILE A 66 -12.88 -6.50 -4.24
N ARG A 67 -12.85 -5.19 -3.92
CA ARG A 67 -12.74 -4.14 -4.95
C ARG A 67 -11.38 -4.19 -5.64
N PHE A 68 -10.30 -4.44 -4.89
CA PHE A 68 -8.99 -4.70 -5.51
C PHE A 68 -9.05 -5.89 -6.47
N CYS A 69 -9.74 -6.97 -6.12
CA CYS A 69 -9.97 -8.11 -7.02
C CYS A 69 -10.82 -7.74 -8.24
N GLU A 70 -11.84 -6.88 -8.09
CA GLU A 70 -12.61 -6.38 -9.24
C GLU A 70 -11.68 -5.64 -10.22
N TYR A 71 -10.84 -4.76 -9.69
CA TYR A 71 -9.85 -4.02 -10.46
C TYR A 71 -8.86 -4.95 -11.18
N THR A 72 -8.39 -6.02 -10.54
CA THR A 72 -7.41 -6.93 -11.17
C THR A 72 -7.96 -7.63 -12.41
N TYR A 73 -9.27 -7.93 -12.45
CA TYR A 73 -9.90 -8.60 -13.60
C TYR A 73 -10.49 -7.63 -14.63
N ARG A 74 -11.03 -6.49 -14.20
CA ARG A 74 -11.78 -5.56 -15.08
C ARG A 74 -11.00 -4.31 -15.44
N GLY A 75 -9.96 -3.97 -14.68
CA GLY A 75 -9.28 -2.68 -14.76
C GLY A 75 -10.06 -1.52 -14.14
N ASP A 76 -11.19 -1.79 -13.47
CA ASP A 76 -12.03 -0.82 -12.77
C ASP A 76 -12.71 -1.50 -11.57
N TYR A 77 -13.21 -0.72 -10.62
CA TYR A 77 -13.87 -1.23 -9.42
C TYR A 77 -15.06 -0.36 -9.00
N THR A 78 -16.02 -0.98 -8.33
CA THR A 78 -17.17 -0.27 -7.77
C THR A 78 -16.72 0.62 -6.61
N VAL A 79 -16.85 1.93 -6.74
CA VAL A 79 -16.50 2.92 -5.69
C VAL A 79 -17.52 2.88 -4.55
N PRO A 80 -17.11 2.89 -3.27
CA PRO A 80 -18.06 2.90 -2.17
C PRO A 80 -18.81 4.22 -2.11
N PRO A 81 -20.05 4.25 -1.60
CA PRO A 81 -20.64 5.51 -1.17
C PRO A 81 -19.72 6.15 -0.13
N TRP A 82 -19.55 7.47 -0.22
CA TRP A 82 -18.82 8.22 0.79
C TRP A 82 -19.55 8.07 2.13
N GLU A 83 -18.89 7.47 3.11
CA GLU A 83 -19.43 7.40 4.45
C GLU A 83 -19.26 8.78 5.08
N LYS A 84 -20.39 9.42 5.38
CA LYS A 84 -20.44 10.69 6.08
C LYS A 84 -19.99 10.39 7.50
N VAL A 85 -18.67 10.45 7.75
CA VAL A 85 -18.12 10.36 9.10
C VAL A 85 -18.77 11.51 9.86
N LEU A 86 -19.82 11.18 10.61
CA LEU A 86 -20.46 12.10 11.53
C LEU A 86 -19.45 12.29 12.66
N LEU A 87 -18.44 13.13 12.40
CA LEU A 87 -17.67 13.78 13.43
C LEU A 87 -18.70 14.31 14.42
N GLY A 88 -18.76 13.69 15.60
CA GLY A 88 -19.66 14.12 16.66
C GLY A 88 -19.46 15.62 16.92
N PRO A 89 -20.50 16.35 17.37
CA PRO A 89 -20.43 17.80 17.49
C PRO A 89 -19.42 18.20 18.57
N SER A 90 -18.18 18.44 18.17
CA SER A 90 -17.26 19.32 18.89
C SER A 90 -16.60 20.29 17.91
N TYR A 91 -17.42 20.95 17.10
CA TYR A 91 -17.11 22.29 16.63
C TYR A 91 -18.41 23.09 16.65
N VAL A 92 -18.56 23.93 17.66
CA VAL A 92 -19.59 24.96 17.69
C VAL A 92 -19.05 26.17 16.94
N PRO A 93 -19.62 26.56 15.78
CA PRO A 93 -19.34 27.86 15.21
C PRO A 93 -19.95 28.91 16.15
N GLY A 94 -19.10 29.61 16.90
CA GLY A 94 -19.53 30.69 17.79
C GLY A 94 -20.19 31.81 16.99
N LYS A 95 -21.44 32.14 17.35
CA LYS A 95 -22.10 33.38 16.93
C LYS A 95 -21.35 34.56 17.56
N ASN A 96 -20.89 35.50 16.74
CA ASN A 96 -20.34 36.77 17.20
C ASN A 96 -21.35 37.90 16.96
N GLU A 97 -21.93 38.44 18.03
CA GLU A 97 -22.55 39.77 18.03
C GLU A 97 -21.76 40.65 19.01
N GLN A 98 -21.05 41.60 18.40
CA GLN A 98 -20.48 42.86 18.90
C GLN A 98 -19.99 42.98 20.36
N ASN A 99 -18.66 43.11 20.48
CA ASN A 99 -17.95 44.33 20.91
C ASN A 99 -17.03 44.26 22.14
N ASP A 100 -15.80 44.73 21.85
CA ASP A 100 -14.81 45.41 22.69
C ASP A 100 -13.80 44.62 23.56
N ASP A 101 -12.54 44.92 23.21
CA ASP A 101 -11.26 44.80 23.92
C ASP A 101 -10.44 43.50 23.88
N ASN A 102 -9.20 43.68 23.41
CA ASN A 102 -8.04 42.78 23.35
C ASN A 102 -8.08 41.57 22.39
N GLY A 103 -7.50 41.80 21.21
CA GLY A 103 -7.25 40.79 20.20
C GLY A 103 -6.05 39.90 20.52
N VAL A 104 -6.24 38.60 20.32
CA VAL A 104 -5.20 37.66 19.90
C VAL A 104 -5.86 36.72 18.88
N ALA A 105 -5.53 36.90 17.60
CA ALA A 105 -5.82 35.89 16.59
C ALA A 105 -5.05 34.60 16.96
N PRO A 106 -5.58 33.39 16.70
CA PRO A 106 -4.78 32.19 16.84
C PRO A 106 -3.58 32.35 15.90
N VAL A 107 -2.41 32.51 16.51
CA VAL A 107 -1.13 32.44 15.86
C VAL A 107 -1.09 31.07 15.20
N TRP A 108 -0.91 31.06 13.89
CA TRP A 108 -0.44 29.86 13.22
C TRP A 108 0.98 29.70 13.73
N ASP A 109 1.16 28.95 14.82
CA ASP A 109 2.47 28.56 15.34
C ASP A 109 3.16 27.79 14.21
N GLU A 110 3.90 28.55 13.42
CA GLU A 110 5.23 28.25 12.92
C GLU A 110 5.44 26.75 12.67
N PHE A 111 4.99 26.30 11.49
CA PHE A 111 5.55 25.09 10.90
C PHE A 111 7.07 25.25 10.91
N PRO A 112 7.83 24.37 11.60
CA PRO A 112 9.27 24.46 11.56
C PRO A 112 9.69 24.36 10.08
N ALA A 113 10.45 25.38 9.65
CA ALA A 113 11.00 25.45 8.31
C ALA A 113 11.55 24.09 7.93
N ALA A 114 11.16 23.60 6.75
CA ALA A 114 11.72 22.41 6.15
C ALA A 114 13.24 22.46 6.31
N GLN A 115 13.79 21.58 7.14
CA GLN A 115 15.22 21.35 7.14
C GLN A 115 15.56 20.88 5.73
N GLU A 116 16.43 21.62 5.05
CA GLU A 116 16.95 21.21 3.76
C GLU A 116 17.50 19.79 3.93
N PRO A 117 17.10 18.83 3.08
CA PRO A 117 17.64 17.48 3.18
C PRO A 117 19.16 17.60 3.10
N PRO A 118 19.93 16.89 3.95
CA PRO A 118 21.37 16.90 3.84
C PRO A 118 21.73 16.53 2.40
N SER A 119 22.54 17.38 1.77
CA SER A 119 23.07 17.18 0.43
C SER A 119 23.52 15.75 0.29
N MET A 120 22.88 15.02 -0.61
CA MET A 120 23.24 13.66 -1.00
C MET A 120 24.60 13.75 -1.70
N GLU A 121 25.67 13.78 -0.93
CA GLU A 121 27.01 13.62 -1.47
C GLU A 121 27.06 12.24 -2.11
N CYS A 122 27.34 12.19 -3.42
CA CYS A 122 27.59 10.97 -4.15
C CYS A 122 28.63 10.13 -3.41
N TYR A 123 28.19 9.06 -2.75
CA TYR A 123 29.13 8.03 -2.32
C TYR A 123 29.58 7.26 -3.58
N PRO A 124 30.89 7.23 -3.89
CA PRO A 124 31.39 6.34 -4.92
C PRO A 124 31.11 4.89 -4.51
N GLN A 125 30.57 4.10 -5.44
CA GLN A 125 30.45 2.65 -5.28
C GLN A 125 31.85 2.04 -5.28
N GLU A 126 32.41 1.76 -4.10
CA GLU A 126 33.50 0.81 -4.00
C GLU A 126 32.91 -0.60 -3.92
N ALA A 127 33.03 -1.33 -5.02
CA ALA A 127 32.75 -2.76 -5.08
C ALA A 127 33.78 -3.50 -4.21
N PRO A 128 33.38 -4.37 -3.27
CA PRO A 128 34.34 -5.29 -2.68
C PRO A 128 34.74 -6.32 -3.72
N ALA A 129 36.05 -6.37 -3.97
CA ALA A 129 36.71 -7.32 -4.85
C ALA A 129 36.39 -8.77 -4.46
N CYS A 130 36.19 -9.62 -5.48
CA CYS A 130 36.24 -11.06 -5.31
C CYS A 130 37.66 -11.46 -4.86
N GLU A 131 37.86 -11.76 -3.58
CA GLU A 131 39.05 -12.48 -3.14
C GLU A 131 38.73 -13.97 -3.06
N GLU A 132 39.34 -14.70 -3.99
CA GLU A 132 39.51 -16.15 -3.98
C GLU A 132 40.60 -16.49 -2.94
N PRO A 133 40.34 -17.34 -1.93
CA PRO A 133 41.43 -17.95 -1.20
C PRO A 133 41.80 -19.29 -1.83
N ALA A 134 43.09 -19.33 -2.16
CA ALA A 134 43.85 -20.41 -2.73
C ALA A 134 43.71 -21.76 -1.99
N ALA A 135 43.93 -22.81 -2.77
CA ALA A 135 44.12 -24.18 -2.33
C ALA A 135 45.31 -24.35 -1.35
N GLN A 136 45.25 -25.49 -0.63
CA GLN A 136 46.35 -26.34 -0.10
C GLN A 136 46.55 -26.36 1.43
N PRO A 137 47.15 -27.44 2.00
CA PRO A 137 47.77 -28.63 1.38
C PRO A 137 46.95 -29.93 1.38
#